data_AF-A0A016UXK4-F1
#
_entry.id   AF-A0A016UXK4-F1
#
_cell.length_a   1.000
_cell.length_b   1.000
_cell.length_c   1.000
_cell.angle_alpha   90.00
_cell.angle_beta   90.00
_cell.angle_gamma   90.00
#
_symmetry.space_group_name_H-M   'P 1'
#
loop_
_entity.id
_entity.type
_entity.pdbx_description
1 polymer ?
#
loop_
_entity_poly.entity_id
_entity_poly.type
_entity_poly.pdbx_seq_one_letter_code
_entity_poly.pdbx_strand_id
1 'polypeptide(L)'
;MHNGQLVQCSLETTVKDVIQNAPLSSFSFSSPYELARNIAVITQPHVPDNWRIARMLDSSYDIVTPSSLGRAIAYYRSHCIHSTLASVIDAGNSVNCPPRSCQDPYHLPQLFPQAIAFANRNPWTAASWNQLKPRKTLVLLPEGFDETLKCFESEMMTAKVMRTPEDVDPEWFEEELSAVVVFSPFSCADALRWRSAWVLFMQAVAQGAELIALPGPQDDDGWGKTIDMMRDLMEETVAQRPSLAPRLRCLLPLKSENNVIGAGFKVLADKMNLVTGRHFTQSAARRFWIATMTQYSAFLQLPECKRIRHGSENSTPTARNSVRGRPDFIQHAQYYNRGRGARHEGFGQRPRSFSQSRQYPHIERGDAYRRSCRGRWPRK
;
A
#
# COMPACT_ATOMS: atom_id res chain seq x y z
N MET A 1 -40.33 16.20 13.66
CA MET A 1 -41.27 17.32 13.54
C MET A 1 -40.60 18.57 14.08
N HIS A 2 -40.58 19.66 13.32
CA HIS A 2 -40.20 20.98 13.82
C HIS A 2 -41.41 21.89 13.64
N ASN A 3 -41.87 22.55 14.69
CA ASN A 3 -43.12 23.35 14.70
C ASN A 3 -44.35 22.60 14.15
N GLY A 4 -44.52 21.31 14.47
CA GLY A 4 -45.68 20.52 14.03
C GLY A 4 -45.68 20.09 12.55
N GLN A 5 -44.64 20.44 11.77
CA GLN A 5 -44.48 19.93 10.40
C GLN A 5 -43.63 18.66 10.36
N LEU A 6 -44.11 17.67 9.59
CA LEU A 6 -43.32 16.52 9.13
C LEU A 6 -42.29 17.04 8.13
N VAL A 7 -41.09 17.35 8.60
CA VAL A 7 -39.97 17.71 7.73
C VAL A 7 -39.49 16.41 7.08
N GLN A 8 -39.69 16.28 5.78
CA GLN A 8 -39.16 15.16 5.00
C GLN A 8 -37.72 15.52 4.60
N CYS A 9 -36.73 15.00 5.33
CA CYS A 9 -35.32 15.18 4.95
C CYS A 9 -34.84 13.95 4.17
N SER A 10 -35.19 13.90 2.88
CA SER A 10 -34.45 13.09 1.92
C SER A 10 -33.53 14.05 1.16
N LEU A 11 -32.29 14.16 1.59
CA LEU A 11 -31.25 14.74 0.76
C LEU A 11 -31.02 13.76 -0.40
N GLU A 12 -31.75 13.95 -1.50
CA GLU A 12 -31.38 13.35 -2.78
C GLU A 12 -30.09 14.05 -3.24
N THR A 13 -28.97 13.54 -2.77
CA THR A 13 -27.64 14.07 -3.08
C THR A 13 -26.86 13.00 -3.81
N THR A 14 -26.12 13.44 -4.81
CA THR A 14 -25.21 12.60 -5.57
C THR A 14 -23.77 12.88 -5.17
N VAL A 15 -22.86 11.94 -5.46
CA VAL A 15 -21.45 12.08 -5.11
C VAL A 15 -20.86 13.37 -5.69
N LYS A 16 -21.28 13.81 -6.89
CA LYS A 16 -20.79 15.07 -7.50
C LYS A 16 -21.11 16.33 -6.69
N ASP A 17 -22.19 16.29 -5.91
CA ASP A 17 -22.66 17.46 -5.15
C ASP A 17 -21.77 17.69 -3.92
N VAL A 18 -21.02 16.66 -3.52
CA VAL A 18 -20.05 16.71 -2.40
C VAL A 18 -18.60 16.67 -2.90
N ILE A 19 -18.34 15.94 -3.99
CA ILE A 19 -17.03 15.57 -4.50
C ILE A 19 -16.94 16.00 -5.97
N GLN A 20 -16.32 17.16 -6.24
CA GLN A 20 -16.13 17.60 -7.62
C GLN A 20 -15.18 16.66 -8.35
N ASN A 21 -15.54 16.26 -9.58
CA ASN A 21 -14.82 15.27 -10.39
C ASN A 21 -14.76 13.85 -9.77
N ALA A 22 -15.71 13.51 -8.91
CA ALA A 22 -15.83 12.15 -8.42
C ALA A 22 -16.00 11.14 -9.57
N PRO A 23 -15.35 9.97 -9.51
CA PRO A 23 -15.86 8.84 -10.25
C PRO A 23 -17.29 8.55 -9.79
N LEU A 24 -18.15 8.09 -10.71
CA LEU A 24 -19.57 7.82 -10.42
C LEU A 24 -20.33 9.05 -9.90
N SER A 25 -20.13 10.21 -10.55
CA SER A 25 -20.71 11.50 -10.18
C SER A 25 -22.22 11.49 -9.91
N SER A 26 -22.99 10.66 -10.61
CA SER A 26 -24.45 10.53 -10.46
C SER A 26 -24.90 9.52 -9.40
N PHE A 27 -23.98 8.82 -8.75
CA PHE A 27 -24.32 7.84 -7.72
C PHE A 27 -24.92 8.57 -6.51
N SER A 28 -26.08 8.14 -6.05
CA SER A 28 -26.71 8.68 -4.85
C SER A 28 -26.21 7.96 -3.59
N PHE A 29 -26.25 8.65 -2.46
CA PHE A 29 -26.02 8.07 -1.15
C PHE A 29 -27.15 8.49 -0.22
N SER A 30 -27.53 7.60 0.69
CA SER A 30 -28.72 7.71 1.53
C SER A 30 -28.40 8.09 2.97
N SER A 31 -27.13 8.02 3.38
CA SER A 31 -26.72 8.27 4.76
C SER A 31 -25.34 8.94 4.89
N PRO A 32 -25.08 9.61 6.04
CA PRO A 32 -23.74 10.13 6.36
C PRO A 32 -22.67 9.04 6.32
N TYR A 33 -23.05 7.81 6.67
CA TYR A 33 -22.17 6.65 6.65
C TYR A 33 -21.75 6.26 5.23
N GLU A 34 -22.68 6.17 4.29
CA GLU A 34 -22.37 5.87 2.89
C GLU A 34 -21.49 6.95 2.26
N LEU A 35 -21.76 8.21 2.58
CA LEU A 35 -20.90 9.31 2.16
C LEU A 35 -19.49 9.20 2.76
N ALA A 36 -19.38 8.92 4.06
CA ALA A 36 -18.10 8.72 4.73
C ALA A 36 -17.30 7.56 4.14
N ARG A 37 -17.97 6.46 3.77
CA ARG A 37 -17.37 5.31 3.10
C ARG A 37 -16.83 5.69 1.72
N ASN A 38 -17.61 6.39 0.91
CA ASN A 38 -17.19 6.85 -0.41
C ASN A 38 -15.97 7.78 -0.33
N ILE A 39 -15.97 8.72 0.62
CA ILE A 39 -14.82 9.61 0.87
C ILE A 39 -13.59 8.78 1.30
N ALA A 40 -13.77 7.80 2.20
CA ALA A 40 -12.67 6.94 2.64
C ALA A 40 -12.06 6.13 1.49
N VAL A 41 -12.86 5.64 0.54
CA VAL A 41 -12.39 4.91 -0.65
C VAL A 41 -11.65 5.84 -1.62
N ILE A 42 -12.22 7.00 -1.93
CA ILE A 42 -11.62 7.94 -2.91
C ILE A 42 -10.26 8.44 -2.42
N THR A 43 -10.07 8.58 -1.11
CA THR A 43 -8.80 9.00 -0.49
C THR A 43 -7.73 7.90 -0.39
N GLN A 44 -7.90 6.74 -1.02
CA GLN A 44 -6.90 5.66 -1.06
C GLN A 44 -6.06 5.70 -2.35
N PRO A 45 -4.98 6.52 -2.43
CA PRO A 45 -4.20 6.63 -3.67
C PRO A 45 -3.47 5.33 -4.03
N HIS A 46 -3.29 4.41 -3.06
CA HIS A 46 -2.62 3.14 -3.27
C HIS A 46 -3.45 2.11 -4.06
N VAL A 47 -4.75 2.37 -4.23
CA VAL A 47 -5.70 1.48 -4.89
C VAL A 47 -5.91 1.96 -6.33
N PRO A 48 -5.74 1.09 -7.34
CA PRO A 48 -6.00 1.46 -8.73
C PRO A 48 -7.43 1.97 -8.95
N ASP A 49 -7.61 2.91 -9.88
CA ASP A 49 -8.88 3.63 -10.10
C ASP A 49 -10.07 2.72 -10.35
N ASN A 50 -9.89 1.69 -11.20
CA ASN A 50 -10.94 0.71 -11.49
C ASN A 50 -11.39 -0.04 -10.22
N TRP A 51 -10.45 -0.37 -9.33
CA TRP A 51 -10.75 -1.00 -8.05
C TRP A 51 -11.40 -0.04 -7.05
N ARG A 52 -11.01 1.24 -7.06
CA ARG A 52 -11.70 2.27 -6.24
C ARG A 52 -13.17 2.41 -6.66
N ILE A 53 -13.44 2.45 -7.95
CA ILE A 53 -14.81 2.48 -8.50
C ILE A 53 -15.59 1.24 -8.06
N ALA A 54 -15.01 0.04 -8.23
CA ALA A 54 -15.65 -1.20 -7.81
C ALA A 54 -15.97 -1.21 -6.31
N ARG A 55 -15.06 -0.72 -5.46
CA ARG A 55 -15.26 -0.61 -4.01
C ARG A 55 -16.32 0.41 -3.61
N MET A 56 -16.46 1.51 -4.36
CA MET A 56 -17.56 2.44 -4.14
C MET A 56 -18.92 1.78 -4.43
N LEU A 57 -18.99 0.87 -5.40
CA LEU A 57 -20.23 0.13 -5.71
C LEU A 57 -20.48 -1.05 -4.76
N ASP A 58 -19.41 -1.62 -4.20
CA ASP A 58 -19.47 -2.76 -3.29
C ASP A 58 -19.79 -2.32 -1.85
N SER A 59 -21.04 -2.54 -1.42
CA SER A 59 -21.48 -2.25 -0.06
C SER A 59 -20.85 -3.15 1.01
N SER A 60 -20.24 -4.28 0.61
CA SER A 60 -19.52 -5.17 1.53
C SER A 60 -18.13 -4.66 1.89
N TYR A 61 -17.57 -3.73 1.10
CA TYR A 61 -16.33 -3.03 1.44
C TYR A 61 -16.62 -1.94 2.48
N ASP A 62 -16.75 -2.37 3.73
CA ASP A 62 -17.03 -1.50 4.87
C ASP A 62 -15.75 -0.79 5.34
N ILE A 63 -15.66 0.51 5.07
CA ILE A 63 -14.56 1.37 5.49
C ILE A 63 -15.05 2.74 5.91
N VAL A 64 -14.57 3.23 7.05
CA VAL A 64 -14.80 4.58 7.53
C VAL A 64 -13.54 5.03 8.24
N THR A 65 -13.25 6.33 8.16
CA THR A 65 -12.13 6.95 8.84
C THR A 65 -12.62 8.15 9.67
N PRO A 66 -11.82 8.64 10.64
CA PRO A 66 -12.19 9.83 11.41
C PRO A 66 -12.50 11.04 10.52
N SER A 67 -11.61 11.33 9.55
CA SER A 67 -11.80 12.47 8.65
C SER A 67 -12.95 12.26 7.67
N SER A 68 -13.15 11.05 7.15
CA SER A 68 -14.23 10.79 6.19
C SER A 68 -15.60 10.93 6.84
N LEU A 69 -15.76 10.40 8.05
CA LEU A 69 -16.97 10.53 8.85
C LEU A 69 -17.19 11.98 9.31
N GLY A 70 -16.14 12.66 9.74
CA GLY A 70 -16.21 14.06 10.15
C GLY A 70 -16.66 14.98 9.02
N ARG A 71 -16.17 14.76 7.80
CA ARG A 71 -16.62 15.49 6.60
C ARG A 71 -18.08 15.20 6.27
N ALA A 72 -18.49 13.94 6.30
CA ALA A 72 -19.89 13.58 6.06
C ALA A 72 -20.82 14.22 7.10
N ILE A 73 -20.44 14.22 8.37
CA ILE A 73 -21.18 14.91 9.44
C ILE A 73 -21.26 16.41 9.17
N ALA A 74 -20.15 17.07 8.82
CA ALA A 74 -20.15 18.49 8.49
C ALA A 74 -21.05 18.82 7.28
N TYR A 75 -21.05 17.96 6.25
CA TYR A 75 -21.93 18.09 5.10
C TYR A 75 -23.41 17.99 5.50
N TYR A 76 -23.79 16.94 6.23
CA TYR A 76 -25.19 16.75 6.64
C TYR A 76 -25.66 17.81 7.64
N ARG A 77 -24.79 18.30 8.54
CA ARG A 77 -25.09 19.44 9.42
C ARG A 77 -25.37 20.73 8.67
N SER A 78 -24.80 20.93 7.49
CA SER A 78 -25.07 22.14 6.69
C SER A 78 -26.28 22.00 5.76
N HIS A 79 -26.75 20.76 5.51
CA HIS A 79 -27.79 20.49 4.49
C HIS A 79 -29.06 19.84 5.04
N CYS A 80 -29.06 19.31 6.27
CA CYS A 80 -30.24 18.73 6.91
C CYS A 80 -30.47 19.31 8.30
N ILE A 81 -31.66 19.90 8.50
CA ILE A 81 -32.08 20.45 9.80
C ILE A 81 -32.11 19.37 10.89
N HIS A 82 -32.47 18.12 10.57
CA HIS A 82 -32.46 17.02 11.55
C HIS A 82 -31.06 16.70 12.04
N SER A 83 -30.06 16.65 11.15
CA SER A 83 -28.66 16.41 11.54
C SER A 83 -28.11 17.57 12.37
N THR A 84 -28.53 18.80 12.07
CA THR A 84 -28.22 19.99 12.87
C THR A 84 -28.80 19.87 14.28
N LEU A 85 -30.09 19.58 14.39
CA LEU A 85 -30.80 19.46 15.67
C LEU A 85 -30.29 18.27 16.49
N ALA A 86 -30.02 17.12 15.86
CA ALA A 86 -29.41 15.96 16.51
C ALA A 86 -28.05 16.32 17.11
N SER A 87 -27.23 17.10 16.39
CA SER A 87 -25.93 17.54 16.89
C SER A 87 -26.02 18.45 18.13
N VAL A 88 -27.11 19.22 18.28
CA VAL A 88 -27.37 20.02 19.49
C VAL A 88 -27.79 19.14 20.66
N ILE A 89 -28.61 18.13 20.41
CA ILE A 89 -29.04 17.15 21.42
C ILE A 89 -27.85 16.32 21.90
N ASP A 90 -26.97 15.92 20.97
CA ASP A 90 -25.78 15.11 21.25
C ASP A 90 -24.68 15.92 21.96
N ALA A 91 -24.65 17.25 21.85
CA ALA A 91 -23.66 18.10 22.52
C ALA A 91 -23.72 18.00 24.06
N GLY A 92 -24.84 17.52 24.61
CA GLY A 92 -25.02 17.27 26.05
C GLY A 92 -24.86 15.82 26.49
N ASN A 93 -24.71 14.86 25.56
CA ASN A 93 -24.77 13.42 25.87
C ASN A 93 -23.54 12.69 25.33
N SER A 94 -22.92 11.84 26.16
CA SER A 94 -21.95 10.86 25.66
C SER A 94 -22.71 9.77 24.89
N VAL A 95 -22.82 9.93 23.57
CA VAL A 95 -23.45 8.92 22.72
C VAL A 95 -22.52 7.71 22.70
N ASN A 96 -22.82 6.73 23.56
CA ASN A 96 -22.14 5.45 23.57
C ASN A 96 -22.76 4.61 22.44
N CYS A 97 -22.19 4.66 21.24
CA CYS A 97 -22.60 3.82 20.12
C CYS A 97 -21.99 2.42 20.33
N PRO A 98 -22.71 1.39 20.81
CA PRO A 98 -22.13 0.06 20.91
C PRO A 98 -21.64 -0.39 19.52
N PRO A 99 -20.57 -1.19 19.43
CA PRO A 99 -20.19 -1.81 18.18
C PRO A 99 -21.39 -2.59 17.62
N ARG A 100 -21.62 -2.49 16.30
CA ARG A 100 -22.74 -3.16 15.61
C ARG A 100 -22.57 -4.68 15.70
N SER A 101 -21.32 -5.14 15.75
CA SER A 101 -20.92 -6.53 15.95
C SER A 101 -19.53 -6.63 16.58
N CYS A 102 -19.24 -7.75 17.23
CA CYS A 102 -17.86 -8.12 17.60
C CYS A 102 -16.93 -8.32 16.37
N GLN A 103 -17.52 -8.35 15.18
CA GLN A 103 -16.84 -8.46 13.89
C GLN A 103 -16.74 -7.11 13.15
N ASP A 104 -17.04 -5.98 13.78
CA ASP A 104 -16.90 -4.69 13.10
C ASP A 104 -15.42 -4.46 12.69
N PRO A 105 -15.16 -4.02 11.44
CA PRO A 105 -13.79 -3.84 10.96
C PRO A 105 -13.11 -2.61 11.58
N TYR A 106 -13.84 -1.82 12.37
CA TYR A 106 -13.33 -0.67 13.11
C TYR A 106 -14.17 -0.40 14.36
N HIS A 107 -13.59 0.30 15.32
CA HIS A 107 -14.23 0.61 16.59
C HIS A 107 -14.98 1.95 16.51
N LEU A 108 -16.22 1.92 16.01
CA LEU A 108 -17.03 3.13 15.81
C LEU A 108 -17.12 4.06 17.05
N PRO A 109 -17.33 3.57 18.28
CA PRO A 109 -17.33 4.46 19.46
C PRO A 109 -15.99 5.14 19.76
N GLN A 110 -14.85 4.65 19.22
CA GLN A 110 -13.57 5.36 19.30
C GLN A 110 -13.39 6.35 18.15
N LEU A 111 -13.88 6.01 16.95
CA LEU A 111 -13.79 6.87 15.76
C LEU A 111 -14.75 8.06 15.83
N PHE A 112 -15.96 7.87 16.36
CA PHE A 112 -17.02 8.88 16.32
C PHE A 112 -16.65 10.18 17.05
N PRO A 113 -16.09 10.17 18.28
CA PRO A 113 -15.63 11.39 18.93
C PRO A 113 -14.57 12.15 18.12
N GLN A 114 -13.64 11.42 17.47
CA GLN A 114 -12.62 12.02 16.59
C GLN A 114 -13.25 12.65 15.35
N ALA A 115 -14.24 11.99 14.75
CA ALA A 115 -15.01 12.51 13.63
C ALA A 115 -15.80 13.77 13.99
N ILE A 116 -16.40 13.82 15.18
CA ILE A 116 -17.10 15.01 15.69
C ILE A 116 -16.13 16.15 15.91
N ALA A 117 -14.98 15.90 16.55
CA ALA A 117 -13.92 16.89 16.73
C ALA A 117 -13.42 17.43 15.38
N PHE A 118 -13.25 16.54 14.39
CA PHE A 118 -12.91 16.91 13.02
C PHE A 118 -13.99 17.81 12.41
N ALA A 119 -15.26 17.42 12.47
CA ALA A 119 -16.39 18.16 11.90
C ALA A 119 -16.52 19.56 12.52
N ASN A 120 -16.29 19.68 13.83
CA ASN A 120 -16.34 20.97 14.53
C ASN A 120 -15.21 21.91 14.11
N ARG A 121 -14.01 21.36 13.85
CA ARG A 121 -12.85 22.14 13.37
C ARG A 121 -12.91 22.47 11.87
N ASN A 122 -13.67 21.68 11.11
CA ASN A 122 -13.76 21.77 9.66
C ASN A 122 -15.23 21.89 9.22
N PRO A 123 -15.90 23.03 9.50
CA PRO A 123 -17.27 23.23 9.06
C PRO A 123 -17.38 23.13 7.53
N TRP A 124 -18.54 22.70 7.05
CA TRP A 124 -18.75 22.57 5.60
C TRP A 124 -18.87 23.95 4.94
N THR A 125 -18.17 24.09 3.82
CA THR A 125 -18.19 25.25 2.92
C THR A 125 -18.17 24.73 1.48
N ALA A 126 -18.53 25.56 0.50
CA ALA A 126 -18.42 25.21 -0.91
C ALA A 126 -16.98 24.82 -1.34
N ALA A 127 -15.96 25.28 -0.61
CA ALA A 127 -14.55 24.97 -0.85
C ALA A 127 -14.02 23.80 0.01
N SER A 128 -14.81 23.24 0.94
CA SER A 128 -14.38 22.16 1.82
C SER A 128 -14.00 20.88 1.06
N TRP A 129 -14.53 20.73 -0.17
CA TRP A 129 -14.12 19.67 -1.08
C TRP A 129 -12.66 19.78 -1.52
N ASN A 130 -12.18 20.98 -1.87
CA ASN A 130 -10.80 21.19 -2.33
C ASN A 130 -9.77 20.85 -1.25
N GLN A 131 -10.22 20.65 -0.01
CA GLN A 131 -9.41 20.21 1.11
C GLN A 131 -9.34 18.68 1.26
N LEU A 132 -10.06 17.91 0.42
CA LEU A 132 -9.92 16.47 0.42
C LEU A 132 -8.59 16.09 -0.23
N LYS A 133 -7.61 15.80 0.61
CA LYS A 133 -6.31 15.30 0.19
C LYS A 133 -6.31 13.76 0.21
N PRO A 134 -5.61 13.10 -0.73
CA PRO A 134 -5.30 11.68 -0.60
C PRO A 134 -4.59 11.40 0.73
N ARG A 135 -4.95 10.29 1.39
CA ARG A 135 -4.27 9.85 2.61
C ARG A 135 -2.92 9.26 2.23
N LYS A 136 -1.90 9.47 3.07
CA LYS A 136 -0.55 8.98 2.79
C LYS A 136 -0.44 7.47 2.96
N THR A 137 0.41 6.84 2.17
CA THR A 137 0.85 5.45 2.38
C THR A 137 2.18 5.43 3.12
N LEU A 138 2.26 4.68 4.21
CA LEU A 138 3.52 4.38 4.90
C LEU A 138 4.15 3.14 4.27
N VAL A 139 5.39 3.24 3.82
CA VAL A 139 6.15 2.12 3.25
C VAL A 139 7.30 1.75 4.21
N LEU A 140 7.26 0.54 4.74
CA LEU A 140 8.32 -0.03 5.56
C LEU A 140 9.21 -0.90 4.69
N LEU A 141 10.41 -0.39 4.38
CA LEU A 141 11.44 -1.07 3.61
C LEU A 141 12.38 -1.85 4.54
N PRO A 142 13.00 -2.94 4.08
CA PRO A 142 13.92 -3.70 4.89
C PRO A 142 15.31 -3.02 4.92
N GLU A 143 16.23 -3.57 5.72
CA GLU A 143 17.61 -3.08 5.89
C GLU A 143 18.35 -2.80 4.56
N GLY A 144 19.12 -1.71 4.50
CA GLY A 144 19.95 -1.39 3.34
C GLY A 144 19.30 -0.47 2.32
N PHE A 145 18.04 -0.10 2.54
CA PHE A 145 17.40 1.02 1.84
C PHE A 145 17.64 2.37 2.53
N ASP A 146 18.35 2.40 3.66
CA ASP A 146 18.55 3.58 4.53
C ASP A 146 18.99 4.83 3.74
N GLU A 147 20.01 4.69 2.90
CA GLU A 147 20.56 5.79 2.08
C GLU A 147 19.66 6.20 0.90
N THR A 148 18.63 5.42 0.62
CA THR A 148 17.72 5.61 -0.52
C THR A 148 16.29 5.98 -0.10
N LEU A 149 15.99 6.10 1.20
CA LEU A 149 14.66 6.37 1.73
C LEU A 149 13.96 7.54 1.04
N LYS A 150 14.66 8.67 0.91
CA LYS A 150 14.12 9.87 0.26
C LYS A 150 13.69 9.63 -1.20
N CYS A 151 14.21 8.60 -1.88
CA CYS A 151 13.78 8.25 -3.25
C CYS A 151 12.35 7.69 -3.29
N PHE A 152 11.82 7.25 -2.14
CA PHE A 152 10.48 6.70 -1.94
C PHE A 152 9.55 7.71 -1.25
N GLU A 153 9.97 8.95 -1.05
CA GLU A 153 9.14 9.98 -0.42
C GLU A 153 8.39 10.81 -1.48
N SER A 154 7.13 11.10 -1.18
CA SER A 154 6.28 12.01 -1.96
C SER A 154 5.19 12.61 -1.07
N GLU A 155 4.37 13.51 -1.61
CA GLU A 155 3.22 14.05 -0.87
C GLU A 155 2.26 12.95 -0.38
N MET A 156 2.15 11.84 -1.11
CA MET A 156 1.25 10.72 -0.82
C MET A 156 1.94 9.49 -0.23
N MET A 157 3.26 9.51 -0.02
CA MET A 157 4.01 8.33 0.40
C MET A 157 5.18 8.72 1.30
N THR A 158 5.27 8.08 2.46
CA THR A 158 6.40 8.18 3.38
C THR A 158 7.11 6.83 3.43
N ALA A 159 8.42 6.84 3.59
CA ALA A 159 9.22 5.62 3.64
C ALA A 159 10.05 5.58 4.93
N LYS A 160 10.12 4.40 5.55
CA LYS A 160 10.93 4.11 6.74
C LYS A 160 11.65 2.79 6.55
N VAL A 161 12.78 2.61 7.22
CA VAL A 161 13.46 1.31 7.27
C VAL A 161 13.05 0.59 8.55
N MET A 162 12.68 -0.68 8.41
CA MET A 162 12.40 -1.61 9.49
C MET A 162 13.38 -2.78 9.34
N ARG A 163 14.42 -2.84 10.18
CA ARG A 163 15.39 -3.93 10.21
C ARG A 163 14.84 -5.10 11.02
N THR A 164 14.23 -4.78 12.15
CA THR A 164 13.48 -5.73 12.99
C THR A 164 12.11 -5.16 13.36
N PRO A 165 11.17 -5.98 13.86
CA PRO A 165 9.84 -5.49 14.23
C PRO A 165 9.85 -4.39 15.31
N GLU A 166 10.87 -4.37 16.18
CA GLU A 166 11.00 -3.37 17.25
C GLU A 166 11.35 -1.97 16.75
N ASP A 167 11.81 -1.83 15.50
CA ASP A 167 12.10 -0.52 14.90
C ASP A 167 10.83 0.27 14.58
N VAL A 168 9.66 -0.39 14.60
CA VAL A 168 8.38 0.25 14.25
C VAL A 168 7.98 1.25 15.33
N ASP A 169 8.11 2.52 14.99
CA ASP A 169 7.82 3.65 15.88
C ASP A 169 6.34 4.05 15.84
N PRO A 170 5.66 4.20 16.99
CA PRO A 170 4.31 4.76 17.06
C PRO A 170 4.14 6.11 16.36
N GLU A 171 5.17 6.97 16.36
CA GLU A 171 5.12 8.30 15.73
C GLU A 171 4.86 8.22 14.21
N TRP A 172 5.17 7.09 13.58
CA TRP A 172 4.93 6.90 12.15
C TRP A 172 3.44 6.75 11.79
N PHE A 173 2.57 6.60 12.81
CA PHE A 173 1.14 6.36 12.67
C PHE A 173 0.28 7.53 13.21
N GLU A 174 0.87 8.69 13.49
CA GLU A 174 0.13 9.87 13.98
C GLU A 174 -0.87 10.43 12.95
N GLU A 175 -0.53 10.34 11.66
CA GLU A 175 -1.40 10.75 10.57
C GLU A 175 -2.36 9.63 10.16
N GLU A 176 -3.54 10.01 9.64
CA GLU A 176 -4.50 9.05 9.08
C GLU A 176 -3.98 8.45 7.76
N LEU A 177 -3.51 7.21 7.80
CA LEU A 177 -2.90 6.51 6.65
C LEU A 177 -3.95 5.90 5.71
N SER A 178 -3.63 5.84 4.42
CA SER A 178 -4.39 5.05 3.43
C SER A 178 -4.01 3.57 3.50
N ALA A 179 -2.72 3.31 3.68
CA ALA A 179 -2.15 1.98 3.73
C ALA A 179 -0.83 1.97 4.48
N VAL A 180 -0.51 0.81 5.03
CA VAL A 180 0.80 0.43 5.55
C VAL A 180 1.30 -0.70 4.66
N VAL A 181 2.35 -0.42 3.88
CA VAL A 181 2.99 -1.38 2.99
C VAL A 181 4.24 -1.88 3.68
N VAL A 182 4.23 -3.15 4.10
CA VAL A 182 5.33 -3.76 4.85
C VAL A 182 6.06 -4.73 3.93
N PHE A 183 7.31 -4.40 3.61
CA PHE A 183 8.20 -5.35 2.97
C PHE A 183 8.77 -6.30 4.02
N SER A 184 8.93 -7.58 3.65
CA SER A 184 9.49 -8.56 4.57
C SER A 184 10.90 -8.15 5.00
N PRO A 185 11.20 -8.17 6.31
CA PRO A 185 12.54 -7.89 6.78
C PRO A 185 13.50 -8.98 6.29
N PHE A 186 14.80 -8.71 6.38
CA PHE A 186 15.80 -9.70 6.02
C PHE A 186 15.87 -10.82 7.05
N SER A 187 15.93 -10.45 8.33
CA SER A 187 16.03 -11.42 9.41
C SER A 187 14.65 -11.87 9.87
N CYS A 188 14.45 -13.18 9.91
CA CYS A 188 13.25 -13.77 10.51
C CYS A 188 13.23 -13.46 12.02
N ALA A 189 12.09 -13.00 12.52
CA ALA A 189 11.85 -12.75 13.93
C ALA A 189 10.65 -13.59 14.40
N ASP A 190 10.70 -14.05 15.65
CA ASP A 190 9.62 -14.82 16.25
C ASP A 190 8.32 -14.01 16.36
N ALA A 191 7.18 -14.69 16.29
CA ALA A 191 5.85 -14.05 16.34
C ALA A 191 5.66 -13.13 17.56
N LEU A 192 6.24 -13.47 18.73
CA LEU A 192 6.16 -12.64 19.94
C LEU A 192 6.84 -11.28 19.77
N ARG A 193 7.93 -11.22 19.00
CA ARG A 193 8.65 -9.97 18.72
C ARG A 193 7.85 -9.03 17.83
N TRP A 194 7.00 -9.60 16.96
CA TRP A 194 6.09 -8.83 16.13
C TRP A 194 4.94 -8.19 16.91
N ARG A 195 4.66 -8.60 18.15
CA ARG A 195 3.47 -8.17 18.90
C ARG A 195 3.28 -6.65 18.91
N SER A 196 4.31 -5.88 19.24
CA SER A 196 4.20 -4.42 19.35
C SER A 196 3.95 -3.76 18.00
N ALA A 197 4.75 -4.09 16.98
CA ALA A 197 4.55 -3.62 15.61
C ALA A 197 3.17 -4.01 15.05
N TRP A 198 2.75 -5.24 15.30
CA TRP A 198 1.47 -5.75 14.81
C TRP A 198 0.28 -5.02 15.44
N VAL A 199 0.36 -4.66 16.72
CA VAL A 199 -0.64 -3.81 17.37
C VAL A 199 -0.74 -2.45 16.67
N LEU A 200 0.38 -1.82 16.34
CA LEU A 200 0.38 -0.54 15.61
C LEU A 200 -0.24 -0.69 14.20
N PHE A 201 0.10 -1.76 13.48
CA PHE A 201 -0.52 -2.04 12.18
C PHE A 201 -2.03 -2.25 12.31
N MET A 202 -2.49 -3.00 13.31
CA MET A 202 -3.91 -3.23 13.53
C MET A 202 -4.65 -1.97 13.98
N GLN A 203 -4.01 -1.08 14.74
CA GLN A 203 -4.55 0.23 15.07
C GLN A 203 -4.73 1.09 13.81
N ALA A 204 -3.73 1.11 12.91
CA ALA A 204 -3.85 1.79 11.63
C ALA A 204 -5.00 1.20 10.77
N VAL A 205 -5.13 -0.13 10.73
CA VAL A 205 -6.24 -0.80 10.04
C VAL A 205 -7.59 -0.44 10.65
N ALA A 206 -7.69 -0.33 11.97
CA ALA A 206 -8.90 0.09 12.67
C ALA A 206 -9.26 1.57 12.40
N GLN A 207 -8.27 2.40 12.06
CA GLN A 207 -8.46 3.77 11.60
C GLN A 207 -8.73 3.87 10.09
N GLY A 208 -8.82 2.74 9.39
CA GLY A 208 -9.19 2.65 7.97
C GLY A 208 -8.01 2.63 7.00
N ALA A 209 -6.81 2.25 7.44
CA ALA A 209 -5.72 1.89 6.53
C ALA A 209 -5.87 0.44 6.03
N GLU A 210 -5.25 0.13 4.89
CA GLU A 210 -5.01 -1.26 4.48
C GLU A 210 -3.61 -1.71 4.90
N LEU A 211 -3.47 -2.96 5.36
CA LEU A 211 -2.17 -3.57 5.61
C LEU A 211 -1.80 -4.43 4.39
N ILE A 212 -0.68 -4.13 3.76
CA ILE A 212 -0.21 -4.80 2.54
C ILE A 212 1.17 -5.39 2.80
N ALA A 213 1.29 -6.71 2.80
CA ALA A 213 2.59 -7.37 2.92
C ALA A 213 3.17 -7.68 1.54
N LEU A 214 4.42 -7.27 1.32
CA LEU A 214 5.18 -7.50 0.10
C LEU A 214 6.50 -8.23 0.40
N PRO A 215 7.01 -9.02 -0.56
CA PRO A 215 8.32 -9.64 -0.39
C PRO A 215 9.43 -8.59 -0.47
N GLY A 216 10.28 -8.56 0.55
CA GLY A 216 11.58 -7.90 0.50
C GLY A 216 12.54 -8.63 -0.45
N PRO A 217 13.72 -8.07 -0.74
CA PRO A 217 14.74 -8.72 -1.56
C PRO A 217 15.11 -10.11 -1.02
N GLN A 218 15.24 -11.09 -1.92
CA GLN A 218 15.70 -12.44 -1.60
C GLN A 218 17.23 -12.47 -1.62
N ASP A 219 17.84 -12.68 -0.46
CA ASP A 219 19.29 -12.59 -0.28
C ASP A 219 19.91 -13.72 0.57
N ASP A 220 19.11 -14.51 1.28
CA ASP A 220 19.61 -15.60 2.14
C ASP A 220 18.70 -16.84 2.18
N ASP A 221 19.19 -17.90 2.82
CA ASP A 221 18.49 -19.17 3.04
C ASP A 221 17.31 -19.03 4.05
N GLY A 222 17.27 -17.92 4.79
CA GLY A 222 16.25 -17.60 5.79
C GLY A 222 15.03 -16.86 5.23
N TRP A 223 15.16 -16.26 4.05
CA TRP A 223 14.13 -15.41 3.43
C TRP A 223 12.77 -16.11 3.36
N GLY A 224 12.75 -17.37 2.94
CA GLY A 224 11.51 -18.15 2.86
C GLY A 224 10.80 -18.33 4.21
N LYS A 225 11.56 -18.41 5.32
CA LYS A 225 11.00 -18.48 6.67
C LYS A 225 10.38 -17.14 7.08
N THR A 226 11.02 -16.03 6.72
CA THR A 226 10.47 -14.69 6.99
C THR A 226 9.17 -14.46 6.22
N ILE A 227 9.12 -14.88 4.96
CA ILE A 227 7.92 -14.84 4.13
C ILE A 227 6.80 -15.69 4.74
N ASP A 228 7.08 -16.94 5.10
CA ASP A 228 6.10 -17.84 5.72
C ASP A 228 5.59 -17.26 7.07
N MET A 229 6.48 -16.74 7.92
CA MET A 229 6.12 -16.11 9.21
C MET A 229 5.17 -14.90 9.04
N MET A 230 5.49 -13.97 8.14
CA MET A 230 4.62 -12.80 7.91
C MET A 230 3.27 -13.20 7.32
N ARG A 231 3.26 -14.20 6.44
CA ARG A 231 2.02 -14.77 5.91
C ARG A 231 1.17 -15.35 7.04
N ASP A 232 1.77 -16.16 7.92
CA ASP A 232 1.07 -16.76 9.05
C ASP A 232 0.44 -15.68 9.96
N LEU A 233 1.14 -14.57 10.24
CA LEU A 233 0.58 -13.45 11.00
C LEU A 233 -0.66 -12.83 10.32
N MET A 234 -0.60 -12.61 9.00
CA MET A 234 -1.75 -12.08 8.26
C MET A 234 -2.93 -13.06 8.23
N GLU A 235 -2.66 -14.32 7.90
CA GLU A 235 -3.70 -15.35 7.77
C GLU A 235 -4.35 -15.66 9.11
N GLU A 236 -3.57 -15.75 10.20
CA GLU A 236 -4.10 -15.95 11.54
C GLU A 236 -4.94 -14.75 12.00
N THR A 237 -4.51 -13.53 11.69
CA THR A 237 -5.30 -12.32 11.99
C THR A 237 -6.66 -12.34 11.28
N VAL A 238 -6.69 -12.72 10.00
CA VAL A 238 -7.93 -12.86 9.23
C VAL A 238 -8.77 -14.03 9.74
N ALA A 239 -8.16 -15.15 10.13
CA ALA A 239 -8.87 -16.30 10.69
C ALA A 239 -9.56 -15.95 12.01
N GLN A 240 -8.91 -15.16 12.87
CA GLN A 240 -9.49 -14.67 14.12
C GLN A 240 -10.51 -13.54 13.91
N ARG A 241 -10.31 -12.70 12.88
CA ARG A 241 -11.20 -11.59 12.53
C ARG A 241 -11.48 -11.54 11.02
N PRO A 242 -12.43 -12.34 10.52
CA PRO A 242 -12.74 -12.44 9.09
C PRO A 242 -13.14 -11.12 8.42
N SER A 243 -13.73 -10.19 9.18
CA SER A 243 -14.11 -8.87 8.67
C SER A 243 -12.92 -8.00 8.23
N LEU A 244 -11.70 -8.34 8.64
CA LEU A 244 -10.48 -7.65 8.23
C LEU A 244 -9.91 -8.15 6.90
N ALA A 245 -10.42 -9.27 6.35
CA ALA A 245 -9.95 -9.82 5.07
C ALA A 245 -9.88 -8.79 3.93
N PRO A 246 -10.87 -7.90 3.71
CA PRO A 246 -10.78 -6.90 2.65
C PRO A 246 -9.67 -5.85 2.82
N ARG A 247 -9.09 -5.73 4.03
CA ARG A 247 -8.08 -4.73 4.40
C ARG A 247 -6.67 -5.30 4.56
N LEU A 248 -6.56 -6.60 4.74
CA LEU A 248 -5.28 -7.31 4.89
C LEU A 248 -4.94 -7.99 3.56
N ARG A 249 -3.98 -7.43 2.83
CA ARG A 249 -3.54 -7.94 1.53
C ARG A 249 -2.18 -8.61 1.65
N CYS A 250 -2.19 -9.94 1.69
CA CYS A 250 -0.97 -10.74 1.64
C CYS A 250 -0.54 -10.95 0.19
N LEU A 251 0.41 -10.14 -0.29
CA LEU A 251 0.97 -10.24 -1.65
C LEU A 251 2.34 -10.96 -1.65
N LEU A 252 2.63 -11.66 -0.55
CA LEU A 252 3.82 -12.48 -0.41
C LEU A 252 3.75 -13.65 -1.41
N PRO A 253 4.88 -14.08 -1.98
CA PRO A 253 4.90 -15.17 -2.97
C PRO A 253 4.66 -16.52 -2.32
N LEU A 254 3.93 -17.39 -3.02
CA LEU A 254 3.83 -18.81 -2.65
C LEU A 254 5.08 -19.57 -3.09
N LYS A 255 5.36 -20.73 -2.47
CA LYS A 255 6.50 -21.58 -2.88
C LYS A 255 6.46 -21.97 -4.36
N SER A 256 5.27 -22.10 -4.95
CA SER A 256 5.06 -22.34 -6.38
C SER A 256 5.49 -21.18 -7.28
N GLU A 257 5.53 -19.96 -6.75
CA GLU A 257 5.84 -18.72 -7.47
C GLU A 257 7.34 -18.36 -7.40
N ASN A 258 8.14 -19.16 -6.68
CA ASN A 258 9.59 -18.98 -6.59
C ASN A 258 10.30 -19.08 -7.96
N ASN A 259 9.65 -19.60 -9.00
CA ASN A 259 10.23 -19.71 -10.34
C ASN A 259 9.88 -18.53 -11.26
N VAL A 260 9.10 -17.54 -10.80
CA VAL A 260 8.74 -16.38 -11.63
C VAL A 260 10.00 -15.61 -12.03
N ILE A 261 10.19 -15.42 -13.33
CA ILE A 261 11.30 -14.69 -13.93
C ILE A 261 10.99 -13.19 -13.84
N GLY A 262 11.97 -12.40 -13.40
CA GLY A 262 11.81 -10.94 -13.27
C GLY A 262 11.02 -10.49 -12.03
N ALA A 263 10.74 -11.40 -11.09
CA ALA A 263 10.08 -11.05 -9.84
C ALA A 263 10.88 -9.99 -9.06
N GLY A 264 10.18 -9.01 -8.48
CA GLY A 264 10.79 -7.85 -7.82
C GLY A 264 11.79 -8.25 -6.73
N PHE A 265 11.45 -9.26 -5.93
CA PHE A 265 12.31 -9.78 -4.86
C PHE A 265 13.62 -10.40 -5.35
N LYS A 266 13.75 -10.80 -6.61
CA LYS A 266 14.99 -11.36 -7.17
C LYS A 266 15.93 -10.31 -7.77
N VAL A 267 15.46 -9.09 -8.00
CA VAL A 267 16.22 -8.05 -8.75
C VAL A 267 17.53 -7.65 -8.09
N LEU A 268 17.62 -7.84 -6.76
CA LEU A 268 18.74 -7.45 -5.93
C LEU A 268 19.56 -8.61 -5.36
N ALA A 269 19.19 -9.86 -5.66
CA ALA A 269 19.83 -11.05 -5.11
C ALA A 269 21.36 -11.06 -5.34
N ASP A 270 21.81 -10.63 -6.52
CA ASP A 270 23.24 -10.66 -6.89
C ASP A 270 24.02 -9.37 -6.60
N LYS A 271 23.42 -8.39 -5.91
CA LYS A 271 23.96 -7.02 -5.80
C LYS A 271 24.46 -6.61 -4.42
N MET A 272 24.50 -7.53 -3.45
CA MET A 272 25.06 -7.26 -2.14
C MET A 272 26.58 -7.38 -2.14
N ASN A 273 27.25 -6.33 -1.67
CA ASN A 273 28.67 -6.38 -1.37
C ASN A 273 28.86 -6.93 0.06
N LEU A 274 29.38 -8.15 0.15
CA LEU A 274 29.63 -8.85 1.43
C LEU A 274 30.61 -8.10 2.35
N VAL A 275 31.38 -7.14 1.83
CA VAL A 275 32.41 -6.40 2.59
C VAL A 275 31.86 -5.14 3.26
N THR A 276 30.88 -4.47 2.67
CA THR A 276 30.35 -3.17 3.16
C THR A 276 28.98 -3.28 3.81
N GLY A 277 28.43 -4.50 3.94
CA GLY A 277 27.08 -4.73 4.45
C GLY A 277 25.98 -4.48 3.41
N ARG A 278 24.72 -4.57 3.86
CA ARG A 278 23.52 -4.37 3.05
C ARG A 278 23.33 -2.88 2.77
N HIS A 279 23.82 -2.39 1.64
CA HIS A 279 23.57 -1.02 1.18
C HIS A 279 23.16 -1.03 -0.29
N PHE A 280 21.99 -0.45 -0.61
CA PHE A 280 21.50 -0.36 -1.98
C PHE A 280 21.73 1.02 -2.56
N THR A 281 22.29 1.06 -3.78
CA THR A 281 22.35 2.31 -4.55
C THR A 281 20.95 2.74 -4.98
N GLN A 282 20.74 4.05 -5.22
CA GLN A 282 19.46 4.55 -5.78
C GLN A 282 19.06 3.83 -7.08
N SER A 283 20.03 3.40 -7.89
CA SER A 283 19.79 2.63 -9.12
C SER A 283 19.33 1.20 -8.86
N ALA A 284 19.82 0.56 -7.79
CA ALA A 284 19.34 -0.74 -7.35
C ALA A 284 17.93 -0.63 -6.78
N ALA A 285 17.72 0.30 -5.84
CA ALA A 285 16.43 0.60 -5.22
C ALA A 285 15.33 0.90 -6.24
N ARG A 286 15.62 1.74 -7.25
CA ARG A 286 14.68 2.05 -8.33
C ARG A 286 14.30 0.82 -9.17
N ARG A 287 15.26 -0.05 -9.50
CA ARG A 287 14.98 -1.28 -10.26
C ARG A 287 14.10 -2.24 -9.48
N PHE A 288 14.39 -2.43 -8.19
CA PHE A 288 13.56 -3.20 -7.28
C PHE A 288 12.14 -2.66 -7.26
N TRP A 289 11.99 -1.34 -7.03
CA TRP A 289 10.68 -0.70 -6.99
C TRP A 289 9.87 -0.87 -8.28
N ILE A 290 10.49 -0.62 -9.43
CA ILE A 290 9.83 -0.77 -10.73
C ILE A 290 9.36 -2.21 -10.95
N ALA A 291 10.21 -3.20 -10.65
CA ALA A 291 9.86 -4.60 -10.81
C ALA A 291 8.72 -5.01 -9.86
N THR A 292 8.79 -4.61 -8.59
CA THR A 292 7.74 -4.87 -7.59
C THR A 292 6.41 -4.22 -8.02
N MET A 293 6.41 -2.94 -8.39
CA MET A 293 5.18 -2.26 -8.82
C MET A 293 4.63 -2.83 -10.12
N THR A 294 5.49 -3.28 -11.04
CA THR A 294 5.04 -3.95 -12.27
C THR A 294 4.35 -5.29 -11.95
N GLN A 295 4.94 -6.08 -11.05
CA GLN A 295 4.43 -7.39 -10.64
C GLN A 295 3.06 -7.30 -9.95
N TYR A 296 2.86 -6.27 -9.12
CA TYR A 296 1.63 -6.10 -8.34
C TYR A 296 0.70 -5.00 -8.85
N SER A 297 0.90 -4.52 -10.08
CA SER A 297 0.17 -3.38 -10.66
C SER A 297 -1.35 -3.55 -10.69
N ALA A 298 -1.85 -4.78 -10.77
CA ALA A 298 -3.27 -5.09 -10.72
C ALA A 298 -3.93 -4.79 -9.37
N PHE A 299 -3.15 -4.74 -8.29
CA PHE A 299 -3.64 -4.61 -6.92
C PHE A 299 -3.15 -3.33 -6.23
N LEU A 300 -1.98 -2.83 -6.60
CA LEU A 300 -1.28 -1.79 -5.88
C LEU A 300 -0.73 -0.74 -6.85
N GLN A 301 -0.97 0.53 -6.52
CA GLN A 301 -0.46 1.67 -7.27
C GLN A 301 0.27 2.62 -6.30
N LEU A 302 1.59 2.63 -6.31
CA LEU A 302 2.37 3.56 -5.49
C LEU A 302 3.14 4.57 -6.36
N PRO A 303 3.47 5.76 -5.82
CA PRO A 303 4.32 6.73 -6.49
C PRO A 303 5.65 6.14 -6.98
N GLU A 304 6.18 6.70 -8.06
CA GLU A 304 7.47 6.27 -8.60
C GLU A 304 8.64 6.58 -7.66
N CYS A 305 9.63 5.68 -7.64
CA CYS A 305 10.92 5.91 -6.99
C CYS A 305 11.73 6.95 -7.78
N LYS A 306 11.92 8.15 -7.20
CA LYS A 306 12.62 9.28 -7.83
C LYS A 306 14.09 9.29 -7.43
N ARG A 307 14.99 9.40 -8.41
CA ARG A 307 16.42 9.60 -8.12
C ARG A 307 16.65 10.99 -7.54
N ILE A 308 17.44 11.05 -6.49
CA ILE A 308 17.86 12.30 -5.87
C ILE A 308 19.22 12.65 -6.43
N ARG A 309 19.26 13.78 -7.14
CA ARG A 309 20.54 14.38 -7.55
C ARG A 309 21.10 15.08 -6.33
N HIS A 310 22.22 14.60 -5.80
CA HIS A 310 23.04 15.40 -4.92
C HIS A 310 23.68 16.50 -5.76
N GLY A 311 23.00 17.63 -5.87
CA GLY A 311 23.53 18.85 -6.46
C GLY A 311 23.90 19.82 -5.36
N SER A 312 25.20 19.94 -5.09
CA SER A 312 25.89 21.17 -4.67
C SER A 312 24.99 22.29 -4.13
N GLU A 313 24.87 22.39 -2.80
CA GLU A 313 24.37 23.61 -2.14
C GLU A 313 25.39 24.79 -2.22
N ASN A 314 26.46 24.69 -3.03
CA ASN A 314 27.46 25.74 -3.21
C ASN A 314 27.90 25.93 -4.67
N SER A 315 26.95 25.99 -5.60
CA SER A 315 27.23 26.54 -6.93
C SER A 315 26.14 27.53 -7.31
N THR A 316 26.46 28.80 -7.06
CA THR A 316 25.79 29.96 -7.65
C THR A 316 25.59 29.73 -9.16
N PRO A 317 24.43 30.11 -9.73
CA PRO A 317 24.22 30.01 -11.16
C PRO A 317 25.05 31.10 -11.83
N THR A 318 26.25 30.76 -12.30
CA THR A 318 26.99 31.65 -13.20
C THR A 318 26.30 31.61 -14.56
N ALA A 319 25.51 32.65 -14.81
CA ALA A 319 24.97 32.96 -16.12
C ALA A 319 26.12 33.03 -17.15
N ARG A 320 26.26 32.01 -18.00
CA ARG A 320 26.98 32.15 -19.26
C ARG A 320 25.99 32.45 -20.36
N ASN A 321 25.83 33.75 -20.60
CA ASN A 321 25.41 34.28 -21.89
C ASN A 321 26.43 33.84 -22.95
N SER A 322 25.98 33.12 -23.98
CA SER A 322 26.58 33.20 -25.30
C SER A 322 25.50 33.03 -26.35
N VAL A 323 24.99 34.18 -26.81
CA VAL A 323 24.14 34.31 -28.00
C VAL A 323 25.03 34.68 -29.19
N ARG A 324 24.70 34.07 -30.34
CA ARG A 324 25.05 34.35 -31.74
C ARG A 324 26.24 33.63 -32.36
N GLY A 325 25.89 32.84 -33.40
CA GLY A 325 26.78 32.41 -34.47
C GLY A 325 26.22 31.25 -35.29
N ARG A 326 25.08 31.43 -35.97
CA ARG A 326 24.72 30.58 -37.12
C ARG A 326 25.75 30.85 -38.24
N PRO A 327 26.18 29.83 -38.98
CA PRO A 327 25.74 29.77 -40.37
C PRO A 327 25.31 28.37 -40.83
N ASP A 328 24.44 28.42 -41.82
CA ASP A 328 23.79 27.34 -42.55
C ASP A 328 24.71 26.72 -43.63
N PHE A 329 24.52 25.41 -43.88
CA PHE A 329 24.91 24.59 -45.06
C PHE A 329 26.40 24.39 -45.41
N ILE A 330 26.86 23.12 -45.48
CA ILE A 330 27.33 22.39 -46.70
C ILE A 330 27.31 20.87 -46.42
N GLN A 331 26.76 20.11 -47.38
CA GLN A 331 26.75 18.65 -47.48
C GLN A 331 28.16 18.05 -47.62
N HIS A 332 28.46 16.95 -46.93
CA HIS A 332 29.34 15.91 -47.49
C HIS A 332 28.96 14.55 -46.90
N ALA A 333 28.08 13.86 -47.62
CA ALA A 333 28.11 12.41 -47.67
C ALA A 333 29.38 11.97 -48.43
N GLN A 334 29.81 10.74 -48.16
CA GLN A 334 30.81 9.89 -48.84
C GLN A 334 32.05 9.61 -48.00
N TYR A 335 32.52 8.35 -48.08
CA TYR A 335 33.63 7.69 -47.37
C TYR A 335 33.26 7.17 -45.96
N TYR A 336 33.07 5.89 -45.66
CA TYR A 336 33.44 4.62 -46.30
C TYR A 336 32.40 3.56 -45.98
N ASN A 337 31.89 2.90 -47.02
CA ASN A 337 31.22 1.60 -46.93
C ASN A 337 31.76 0.76 -48.08
N ARG A 338 32.76 -0.09 -47.83
CA ARG A 338 33.17 -1.17 -48.74
C ARG A 338 34.01 -2.20 -48.01
N GLY A 339 33.49 -3.43 -47.97
CA GLY A 339 34.23 -4.61 -47.53
C GLY A 339 33.34 -5.81 -47.22
N ARG A 340 32.48 -6.22 -48.15
CA ARG A 340 31.83 -7.55 -48.11
C ARG A 340 32.77 -8.60 -48.70
N GLY A 341 32.84 -9.74 -48.01
CA GLY A 341 32.76 -11.05 -48.64
C GLY A 341 33.97 -11.97 -48.46
N ALA A 342 33.78 -13.09 -47.77
CA ALA A 342 33.82 -14.43 -48.38
C ALA A 342 33.58 -15.52 -47.33
N ARG A 343 32.78 -16.51 -47.73
CA ARG A 343 32.51 -17.77 -47.02
C ARG A 343 33.76 -18.64 -46.96
N HIS A 344 33.89 -19.45 -45.90
CA HIS A 344 34.57 -20.73 -45.98
C HIS A 344 33.91 -21.74 -45.04
N GLU A 345 33.38 -22.80 -45.64
CA GLU A 345 33.07 -24.09 -45.01
C GLU A 345 34.37 -24.85 -44.75
N GLY A 346 34.39 -25.71 -43.72
CA GLY A 346 35.42 -26.75 -43.62
C GLY A 346 35.78 -27.25 -42.21
N PHE A 347 35.02 -28.23 -41.73
CA PHE A 347 35.44 -29.42 -40.96
C PHE A 347 36.45 -29.31 -39.79
N GLY A 348 36.00 -29.74 -38.60
CA GLY A 348 36.85 -30.09 -37.47
C GLY A 348 36.07 -30.73 -36.33
N GLN A 349 35.84 -32.04 -36.42
CA GLN A 349 35.22 -32.88 -35.39
C GLN A 349 35.98 -32.86 -34.06
N ARG A 350 35.26 -32.85 -32.93
CA ARG A 350 35.27 -33.95 -31.94
C ARG A 350 34.22 -33.74 -30.83
N PRO A 351 33.32 -34.71 -30.60
CA PRO A 351 32.40 -34.73 -29.47
C PRO A 351 33.08 -35.34 -28.24
N ARG A 352 32.66 -34.93 -27.03
CA ARG A 352 32.88 -35.72 -25.80
C ARG A 352 31.54 -36.24 -25.28
N SER A 353 31.50 -37.56 -25.21
CA SER A 353 30.44 -38.42 -24.73
C SER A 353 30.37 -38.51 -23.20
N PHE A 354 29.14 -38.69 -22.73
CA PHE A 354 28.66 -39.48 -21.58
C PHE A 354 29.66 -40.02 -20.56
N SER A 355 29.41 -39.73 -19.27
CA SER A 355 28.81 -40.69 -18.31
C SER A 355 29.07 -40.23 -16.87
N GLN A 356 28.01 -40.14 -16.05
CA GLN A 356 27.85 -40.94 -14.84
C GLN A 356 26.51 -40.63 -14.17
N SER A 357 25.62 -41.59 -14.35
CA SER A 357 24.50 -41.93 -13.49
C SER A 357 24.98 -42.15 -12.06
N ARG A 358 24.28 -41.57 -11.09
CA ARG A 358 24.17 -42.17 -9.75
C ARG A 358 22.71 -42.33 -9.38
N GLN A 359 22.44 -43.53 -8.89
CA GLN A 359 21.16 -44.15 -8.68
C GLN A 359 20.48 -43.57 -7.43
N TYR A 360 19.15 -43.49 -7.52
CA TYR A 360 18.25 -43.44 -6.37
C TYR A 360 18.41 -44.71 -5.53
N PRO A 361 18.29 -44.61 -4.19
CA PRO A 361 17.62 -45.61 -3.39
C PRO A 361 16.14 -45.19 -3.23
N HIS A 362 15.28 -46.01 -3.82
CA HIS A 362 13.87 -46.13 -3.47
C HIS A 362 13.78 -46.93 -2.15
N ILE A 363 12.84 -46.56 -1.25
CA ILE A 363 12.29 -47.25 -0.04
C ILE A 363 11.99 -46.13 0.97
N GLU A 364 10.82 -45.92 1.57
CA GLU A 364 9.51 -46.58 1.56
C GLU A 364 8.45 -45.57 2.05
N ARG A 365 7.19 -45.83 1.72
CA ARG A 365 6.02 -45.08 2.17
C ARG A 365 5.90 -45.07 3.69
N GLY A 366 5.66 -43.90 4.27
CA GLY A 366 5.05 -43.73 5.58
C GLY A 366 3.97 -42.65 5.48
N ASP A 367 2.73 -43.10 5.33
CA ASP A 367 1.55 -42.24 5.35
C ASP A 367 1.34 -41.58 6.72
N ALA A 368 0.82 -40.35 6.64
CA ALA A 368 -0.06 -39.69 7.61
C ALA A 368 0.42 -39.49 9.06
N TYR A 369 0.73 -38.22 9.41
CA TYR A 369 0.07 -37.53 10.52
C TYR A 369 0.25 -36.00 10.39
N ARG A 370 -0.65 -35.35 9.63
CA ARG A 370 -0.95 -33.92 9.83
C ARG A 370 -1.69 -33.79 11.16
N ARG A 371 -1.03 -33.35 12.22
CA ARG A 371 -1.74 -32.87 13.42
C ARG A 371 -2.19 -31.44 13.17
N SER A 372 -3.44 -31.28 12.74
CA SER A 372 -4.14 -30.01 12.88
C SER A 372 -4.50 -29.82 14.35
N CYS A 373 -4.00 -28.78 15.00
CA CYS A 373 -4.50 -28.36 16.31
C CYS A 373 -5.82 -27.59 16.14
N ARG A 374 -6.88 -28.28 15.72
CA ARG A 374 -8.26 -27.80 15.90
C ARG A 374 -8.72 -28.23 17.30
N GLY A 375 -8.53 -27.36 18.27
CA GLY A 375 -9.10 -27.52 19.61
C GLY A 375 -10.62 -27.46 19.53
N ARG A 376 -11.29 -28.59 19.78
CA ARG A 376 -12.71 -28.65 20.14
C ARG A 376 -12.86 -28.05 21.53
N TRP A 377 -13.70 -27.02 21.66
CA TRP A 377 -14.25 -26.61 22.96
C TRP A 377 -15.37 -27.58 23.35
N PRO A 378 -15.39 -28.12 24.58
CA PRO A 378 -16.54 -28.86 25.06
C PRO A 378 -17.66 -27.90 25.43
N ARG A 379 -18.87 -28.18 24.94
CA ARG A 379 -20.11 -27.62 25.48
C ARG A 379 -20.31 -28.15 26.90
N LYS A 380 -20.41 -27.24 27.88
CA LYS A 380 -21.39 -27.31 28.98
C LYS A 380 -21.77 -25.88 29.36
#